data_AF-A0A8S2F2H7-F1
#
_entry.id   AF-A0A8S2F2H7-F1
#
_cell.length_a   1.000
_cell.length_b   1.000
_cell.length_c   1.000
_cell.angle_alpha   90.00
_cell.angle_beta   90.00
_cell.angle_gamma   90.00
#
_symmetry.space_group_name_H-M   'P 1'
#
loop_
_entity.id
_entity.type
_entity.pdbx_description
1 polymer ?
#
loop_
_entity_poly.entity_id
_entity_poly.type
_entity_poly.pdbx_seq_one_letter_code
_entity_poly.pdbx_strand_id
1 'polypeptide(L)'
;MNTRKHTLVKKHSQVTDSDEYSNKLQNLCNVVIKEKTLDELKEWKANIYSTIDKVLELKQKAIEVNDSETKHKKQKIEANESSSVYPKIHGLDYELFQLSPEGLTDECQRKALEQLETYLKKQQQNFLGYQLNENVHYSKKLSFMLDVQTNNIGDPFVSGNCTVNTKIMERTVLDYFANLWHAQIPSKQSNPESYWGYVLSMGSTEGNLYALYNARDYLKGKALFKENKHLSYIRPVTETENPHAYHPVAFYSDDTHYSITKIVRALEIQTFYEIGEKEYKGQCPITSDGTWPKEVPSKNGNNGPGSVDIDKLIQLVEFFAATGSPPLIILNVGTTFKGAYDDVEEIGNRLMPILKRYKLDERIVNYDPADQTKCDTRTGYWIHVDGALGASYLPFIEKAYETGRMQQRGPKFDFSLKFVHSIVTSAHKYPGCPMPSGIYMTKHKYQIAPPDDPEYLGSPDTTFAGSRNAISPAALWCYYANTSVEKEITKAIEVENIAKYAEEKLTELDQNVYHGQLWVGRTPLSLALRFRKPNDDIIFKYSLSEMSLELDGVKTEYVHMFVMQSVTKEKIDELVHDLKQKNAFVFKPLLPVSTRKEKSNVHRIAHVPINSRGYSGN
;
A
#
# COMPACT_ATOMS: atom_id res chain seq x y z
N MET A 1 -38.94 -40.63 20.71
CA MET A 1 -39.29 -40.42 22.13
C MET A 1 -38.36 -39.33 22.65
N ASN A 2 -38.71 -38.12 23.04
CA ASN A 2 -39.95 -37.34 23.21
C ASN A 2 -39.57 -35.90 22.79
N THR A 3 -40.20 -35.26 21.78
CA THR A 3 -41.42 -34.41 21.86
C THR A 3 -41.39 -33.39 23.01
N ARG A 4 -41.76 -32.10 22.88
CA ARG A 4 -42.18 -31.22 21.77
C ARG A 4 -42.37 -29.82 22.41
N LYS A 5 -42.10 -28.77 21.61
CA LYS A 5 -42.83 -27.49 21.53
C LYS A 5 -42.80 -26.53 22.74
N HIS A 6 -41.99 -25.48 22.61
CA HIS A 6 -42.30 -24.15 23.13
C HIS A 6 -43.40 -23.50 22.27
N THR A 7 -44.53 -23.21 22.90
CA THR A 7 -45.65 -22.46 22.32
C THR A 7 -45.41 -20.97 22.54
N LEU A 8 -45.16 -20.25 21.45
CA LEU A 8 -45.20 -18.79 21.38
C LEU A 8 -46.63 -18.30 21.66
N VAL A 9 -46.79 -17.54 22.75
CA VAL A 9 -48.01 -16.80 23.07
C VAL A 9 -48.13 -15.63 22.11
N LYS A 10 -48.98 -15.76 21.10
CA LYS A 10 -49.55 -14.64 20.35
C LYS A 10 -50.44 -13.82 21.30
N LYS A 11 -50.00 -12.61 21.67
CA LYS A 11 -50.89 -11.57 22.23
C LYS A 11 -51.44 -10.74 21.06
N HIS A 12 -52.65 -11.07 20.63
CA HIS A 12 -53.53 -10.18 19.87
C HIS A 12 -54.88 -10.13 20.58
N SER A 13 -55.17 -8.98 21.17
CA SER A 13 -56.49 -8.38 21.40
C SER A 13 -56.17 -6.99 21.96
N GLN A 14 -56.06 -5.93 21.14
CA GLN A 14 -57.18 -5.17 20.57
C GLN A 14 -58.34 -4.96 21.56
N VAL A 15 -58.77 -3.69 21.60
CA VAL A 15 -59.99 -3.16 22.21
C VAL A 15 -59.89 -2.79 23.69
N THR A 16 -59.40 -1.58 23.98
CA THR A 16 -59.82 -0.85 25.20
C THR A 16 -60.17 0.63 24.98
N ASP A 17 -60.02 1.21 23.79
CA ASP A 17 -60.38 2.63 23.57
C ASP A 17 -61.61 2.86 22.65
N SER A 18 -62.17 1.83 22.00
CA SER A 18 -63.40 2.00 21.20
C SER A 18 -64.69 1.93 22.02
N ASP A 19 -64.70 1.18 23.12
CA ASP A 19 -65.90 1.00 23.94
C ASP A 19 -66.15 2.22 24.85
N GLU A 20 -65.10 2.96 25.22
CA GLU A 20 -65.23 4.21 25.96
C GLU A 20 -65.75 5.36 25.06
N TYR A 21 -65.37 5.37 23.78
CA TYR A 21 -65.88 6.35 22.79
C TYR A 21 -67.29 6.02 22.31
N SER A 22 -67.63 4.73 22.15
CA SER A 22 -68.99 4.29 21.78
C SER A 22 -70.01 4.60 22.88
N ASN A 23 -69.63 4.41 24.17
CA ASN A 23 -70.48 4.77 25.30
C ASN A 23 -70.62 6.30 25.48
N LYS A 24 -69.61 7.10 25.15
CA LYS A 24 -69.71 8.57 25.11
C LYS A 24 -70.60 9.07 23.95
N LEU A 25 -70.57 8.41 22.78
CA LEU A 25 -71.45 8.73 21.64
C LEU A 25 -72.91 8.32 21.87
N GLN A 26 -73.18 7.17 22.50
CA GLN A 26 -74.55 6.78 22.90
C GLN A 26 -75.13 7.71 23.98
N ASN A 27 -74.31 8.21 24.91
CA ASN A 27 -74.75 9.21 25.89
C ASN A 27 -74.94 10.61 25.30
N LEU A 28 -74.19 10.99 24.26
CA LEU A 28 -74.40 12.24 23.50
C LEU A 28 -75.68 12.20 22.65
N CYS A 29 -76.10 11.03 22.16
CA CYS A 29 -77.35 10.87 21.41
C CYS A 29 -78.61 10.82 22.29
N ASN A 30 -78.50 10.48 23.58
CA ASN A 30 -79.66 10.30 24.46
C ASN A 30 -80.02 11.51 25.36
N VAL A 31 -79.28 12.63 25.29
CA VAL A 31 -79.50 13.79 26.18
C VAL A 31 -80.00 15.05 25.45
N VAL A 32 -80.21 15.04 24.13
CA VAL A 32 -80.69 16.24 23.41
C VAL A 32 -81.76 15.92 22.38
N ILE A 33 -82.88 15.33 22.82
CA ILE A 33 -84.13 15.32 22.02
C ILE A 33 -85.32 15.59 22.96
N LYS A 34 -85.27 16.70 23.67
CA LYS A 34 -86.47 17.42 24.12
C LYS A 34 -86.12 18.90 24.02
N GLU A 35 -86.84 19.63 23.18
CA GLU A 35 -86.72 21.08 22.94
C GLU A 35 -85.57 21.57 22.02
N LYS A 36 -85.44 21.01 20.81
CA LYS A 36 -84.68 21.65 19.72
C LYS A 36 -85.53 21.82 18.46
N THR A 37 -85.38 22.94 17.78
CA THR A 37 -86.03 23.27 16.51
C THR A 37 -85.41 22.49 15.35
N LEU A 38 -86.13 22.38 14.23
CA LEU A 38 -85.74 21.54 13.09
C LEU A 38 -84.44 22.02 12.42
N ASP A 39 -84.12 23.31 12.53
CA ASP A 39 -82.89 23.89 11.98
C ASP A 39 -81.68 23.65 12.89
N GLU A 40 -81.85 23.65 14.22
CA GLU A 40 -80.79 23.28 15.17
C GLU A 40 -80.39 21.81 15.04
N LEU A 41 -81.33 20.93 14.67
CA LEU A 41 -81.05 19.52 14.37
C LEU A 41 -80.26 19.34 13.07
N LYS A 42 -80.50 20.18 12.05
CA LYS A 42 -79.71 20.16 10.80
C LYS A 42 -78.28 20.62 11.03
N GLU A 43 -78.09 21.69 11.78
CA GLU A 43 -76.77 22.21 12.13
C GLU A 43 -75.99 21.21 13.00
N TRP A 44 -76.66 20.57 13.95
CA TRP A 44 -76.06 19.51 14.76
C TRP A 44 -75.64 18.30 13.91
N LYS A 45 -76.48 17.88 12.96
CA LYS A 45 -76.16 16.79 12.02
C LYS A 45 -74.97 17.15 11.13
N ALA A 46 -74.89 18.40 10.63
CA ALA A 46 -73.77 18.88 9.83
C ALA A 46 -72.44 18.89 10.61
N ASN A 47 -72.48 19.31 11.88
CA ASN A 47 -71.31 19.30 12.76
C ASN A 47 -70.83 17.88 13.09
N ILE A 48 -71.74 16.92 13.24
CA ILE A 48 -71.37 15.50 13.42
C ILE A 48 -70.68 14.94 12.19
N TYR A 49 -71.22 15.17 10.99
CA TYR A 49 -70.58 14.68 9.75
C TYR A 49 -69.20 15.32 9.54
N SER A 50 -69.06 16.63 9.76
CA SER A 50 -67.76 17.31 9.72
C SER A 50 -66.74 16.73 10.71
N THR A 51 -67.19 16.34 11.90
CA THR A 51 -66.34 15.70 12.91
C THR A 51 -65.95 14.28 12.49
N ILE A 52 -66.87 13.51 11.91
CA ILE A 52 -66.59 12.17 11.39
C ILE A 52 -65.58 12.22 10.24
N ASP A 53 -65.74 13.16 9.31
CA ASP A 53 -64.82 13.32 8.18
C ASP A 53 -63.40 13.67 8.65
N LYS A 54 -63.26 14.56 9.64
CA LYS A 54 -61.96 14.84 10.28
C LYS A 54 -61.34 13.62 10.95
N VAL A 55 -62.14 12.79 11.62
CA VAL A 55 -61.65 11.56 12.26
C VAL A 55 -61.21 10.53 11.21
N LEU A 56 -61.92 10.43 10.09
CA LEU A 56 -61.55 9.57 8.97
C LEU A 56 -60.26 10.05 8.30
N GLU A 57 -60.10 11.36 8.09
CA GLU A 57 -58.87 11.95 7.54
C GLU A 57 -57.66 11.70 8.46
N LEU A 58 -57.84 11.86 9.77
CA LEU A 58 -56.80 11.56 10.76
C LEU A 58 -56.46 10.07 10.82
N LYS A 59 -57.44 9.17 10.67
CA LYS A 59 -57.19 7.73 10.55
C LYS A 59 -56.44 7.39 9.26
N GLN A 60 -56.78 8.02 8.13
CA GLN A 60 -56.10 7.82 6.85
C GLN A 60 -54.62 8.24 6.96
N LYS A 61 -54.35 9.43 7.54
CA LYS A 61 -52.99 9.91 7.79
C LYS A 61 -52.23 8.98 8.76
N ALA A 62 -52.89 8.46 9.79
CA ALA A 62 -52.26 7.50 10.72
C ALA A 62 -51.94 6.15 10.05
N ILE A 63 -52.76 5.70 9.10
CA ILE A 63 -52.50 4.49 8.30
C ILE A 63 -51.32 4.71 7.35
N GLU A 64 -51.27 5.86 6.67
CA GLU A 64 -50.16 6.22 5.77
C GLU A 64 -48.82 6.35 6.53
N VAL A 65 -48.83 6.93 7.73
CA VAL A 65 -47.65 7.00 8.61
C VAL A 65 -47.22 5.59 9.01
N ASN A 66 -48.14 4.72 9.44
CA ASN A 66 -47.83 3.33 9.80
C ASN A 66 -47.31 2.51 8.60
N ASP A 67 -47.85 2.69 7.39
CA ASP A 67 -47.39 1.98 6.19
C ASP A 67 -46.01 2.48 5.75
N SER A 68 -45.72 3.78 5.91
CA SER A 68 -44.39 4.35 5.66
C SER A 68 -43.36 3.87 6.69
N GLU A 69 -43.73 3.81 7.98
CA GLU A 69 -42.89 3.25 9.06
C GLU A 69 -42.66 1.75 8.87
N THR A 70 -43.66 1.01 8.37
CA THR A 70 -43.56 -0.43 8.14
C THR A 70 -42.71 -0.74 6.91
N LYS A 71 -42.82 0.05 5.84
CA LYS A 71 -41.92 -0.02 4.67
C LYS A 71 -40.49 0.39 5.03
N HIS A 72 -40.30 1.45 5.81
CA HIS A 72 -38.99 1.82 6.34
C HIS A 72 -38.42 0.74 7.26
N LYS A 73 -39.22 0.12 8.14
CA LYS A 73 -38.76 -1.03 8.94
C LYS A 73 -38.39 -2.23 8.08
N LYS A 74 -39.14 -2.54 7.02
CA LYS A 74 -38.81 -3.64 6.10
C LYS A 74 -37.51 -3.39 5.32
N GLN A 75 -37.33 -2.18 4.78
CA GLN A 75 -36.06 -1.78 4.15
C GLN A 75 -34.90 -1.78 5.17
N LYS A 76 -35.14 -1.36 6.41
CA LYS A 76 -34.15 -1.36 7.50
C LYS A 76 -33.80 -2.76 8.03
N ILE A 77 -34.63 -3.78 7.74
CA ILE A 77 -34.36 -5.18 8.09
C ILE A 77 -33.54 -5.86 6.98
N GLU A 78 -33.77 -5.54 5.70
CA GLU A 78 -32.98 -6.10 4.58
C GLU A 78 -31.63 -5.38 4.39
N ALA A 79 -31.52 -4.10 4.77
CA ALA A 79 -30.29 -3.31 4.71
C ALA A 79 -29.23 -3.69 5.78
N ASN A 80 -29.61 -4.45 6.82
CA ASN A 80 -28.84 -4.63 8.05
C ASN A 80 -27.93 -5.88 8.10
N GLU A 81 -27.89 -6.70 7.05
CA GLU A 81 -27.07 -7.92 7.07
C GLU A 81 -25.58 -7.62 6.85
N SER A 82 -25.25 -6.65 5.99
CA SER A 82 -23.86 -6.34 5.65
C SER A 82 -23.12 -5.62 6.79
N SER A 83 -23.76 -4.67 7.47
CA SER A 83 -23.19 -3.96 8.63
C SER A 83 -22.88 -4.89 9.80
N SER A 84 -23.60 -6.02 9.89
CA SER A 84 -23.41 -7.03 10.95
C SER A 84 -22.17 -7.92 10.74
N VAL A 85 -21.69 -8.07 9.50
CA VAL A 85 -20.54 -8.92 9.15
C VAL A 85 -19.28 -8.14 8.83
N TYR A 86 -19.40 -6.83 8.55
CA TYR A 86 -18.24 -5.98 8.30
C TYR A 86 -17.56 -5.51 9.60
N PRO A 87 -16.25 -5.24 9.55
CA PRO A 87 -15.52 -4.71 10.70
C PRO A 87 -16.15 -3.40 11.18
N LYS A 88 -16.47 -3.34 12.48
CA LYS A 88 -16.89 -2.10 13.11
C LYS A 88 -15.70 -1.15 13.19
N ILE A 89 -15.85 0.05 12.65
CA ILE A 89 -14.82 1.10 12.73
C ILE A 89 -15.17 2.01 13.89
N HIS A 90 -14.32 2.03 14.92
CA HIS A 90 -14.56 2.88 16.09
C HIS A 90 -14.59 4.36 15.69
N GLY A 91 -15.74 5.01 15.89
CA GLY A 91 -15.95 6.42 15.56
C GLY A 91 -16.62 6.70 14.21
N LEU A 92 -16.97 5.67 13.43
CA LEU A 92 -17.80 5.80 12.23
C LEU A 92 -19.10 5.01 12.38
N ASP A 93 -20.20 5.61 11.95
CA ASP A 93 -21.51 4.96 11.88
C ASP A 93 -21.76 4.48 10.45
N TYR A 94 -21.70 3.16 10.24
CA TYR A 94 -21.88 2.54 8.92
C TYR A 94 -23.20 2.93 8.26
N GLU A 95 -24.27 3.12 9.04
CA GLU A 95 -25.60 3.43 8.52
C GLU A 95 -25.62 4.78 7.77
N LEU A 96 -24.71 5.71 8.09
CA LEU A 96 -24.60 6.99 7.37
C LEU A 96 -24.00 6.85 5.96
N PHE A 97 -23.24 5.78 5.70
CA PHE A 97 -22.54 5.56 4.43
C PHE A 97 -23.27 4.57 3.50
N GLN A 98 -24.36 3.97 3.97
CA GLN A 98 -25.10 3.00 3.18
C GLN A 98 -25.78 3.69 1.99
N LEU A 99 -25.39 3.28 0.78
CA LEU A 99 -26.02 3.76 -0.44
C LEU A 99 -27.43 3.16 -0.57
N SER A 100 -28.38 3.99 -1.02
CA SER A 100 -29.76 3.57 -1.31
C SER A 100 -30.03 3.55 -2.82
N PRO A 101 -30.97 2.71 -3.30
CA PRO A 101 -31.43 2.75 -4.70
C PRO A 101 -32.01 4.11 -5.11
N GLU A 102 -32.59 4.85 -4.17
CA GLU A 102 -33.18 6.18 -4.40
C GLU A 102 -32.15 7.32 -4.33
N GLY A 103 -30.91 7.02 -3.92
CA GLY A 103 -29.89 8.03 -3.62
C GLY A 103 -30.04 8.65 -2.24
N LEU A 104 -28.94 9.22 -1.74
CA LEU A 104 -28.88 9.91 -0.45
C LEU A 104 -29.29 11.38 -0.62
N THR A 105 -30.07 11.90 0.33
CA THR A 105 -30.35 13.35 0.39
C THR A 105 -29.08 14.14 0.74
N ASP A 106 -29.01 15.40 0.35
CA ASP A 106 -27.88 16.29 0.65
C ASP A 106 -27.55 16.33 2.15
N GLU A 107 -28.58 16.32 3.00
CA GLU A 107 -28.39 16.30 4.45
C GLU A 107 -27.76 14.98 4.95
N CYS A 108 -28.12 13.84 4.36
CA CYS A 108 -27.49 12.56 4.69
C CYS A 108 -26.03 12.53 4.21
N GLN A 109 -25.77 12.98 2.98
CA GLN A 109 -24.42 13.08 2.43
C GLN A 109 -23.54 13.99 3.29
N ARG A 110 -24.04 15.17 3.66
CA ARG A 110 -23.34 16.13 4.53
C ARG A 110 -22.96 15.49 5.87
N LYS A 111 -23.89 14.82 6.55
CA LYS A 111 -23.60 14.14 7.83
C LYS A 111 -22.53 13.05 7.69
N ALA A 112 -22.63 12.23 6.64
CA ALA A 112 -21.66 11.16 6.40
C ALA A 112 -20.25 11.74 6.15
N LEU A 113 -20.15 12.77 5.31
CA LEU A 113 -18.88 13.44 4.99
C LEU A 113 -18.29 14.18 6.19
N GLU A 114 -19.10 14.87 6.99
CA GLU A 114 -18.63 15.54 8.23
C GLU A 114 -18.09 14.54 9.27
N GLN A 115 -18.76 13.39 9.43
CA GLN A 115 -18.29 12.34 10.32
C GLN A 115 -16.98 11.74 9.82
N LEU A 116 -16.88 11.47 8.51
CA LEU A 116 -15.65 10.95 7.90
C LEU A 116 -14.50 11.95 8.02
N GLU A 117 -14.73 13.23 7.74
CA GLU A 117 -13.72 14.28 7.88
C GLU A 117 -13.22 14.37 9.32
N THR A 118 -14.13 14.39 10.29
CA THR A 118 -13.79 14.44 11.73
C THR A 118 -12.93 13.23 12.13
N TYR A 119 -13.32 12.03 11.69
CA TYR A 119 -12.58 10.81 11.94
C TYR A 119 -11.18 10.86 11.31
N LEU A 120 -11.08 11.15 10.01
CA LEU A 120 -9.80 11.18 9.30
C LEU A 120 -8.86 12.25 9.85
N LYS A 121 -9.37 13.43 10.21
CA LYS A 121 -8.57 14.50 10.83
C LYS A 121 -8.01 14.09 12.19
N LYS A 122 -8.81 13.39 13.00
CA LYS A 122 -8.34 12.86 14.28
C LYS A 122 -7.25 11.80 14.11
N GLN A 123 -7.40 10.90 13.13
CA GLN A 123 -6.37 9.89 12.83
C GLN A 123 -5.10 10.54 12.29
N GLN A 124 -5.24 11.45 11.32
CA GLN A 124 -4.15 12.24 10.74
C GLN A 124 -3.31 12.96 11.80
N GLN A 125 -3.95 13.60 12.79
CA GLN A 125 -3.28 14.33 13.87
C GLN A 125 -2.41 13.45 14.77
N ASN A 126 -2.67 12.14 14.85
CA ASN A 126 -1.96 11.21 15.72
C ASN A 126 -1.12 10.18 14.96
N PHE A 127 -1.07 10.27 13.63
CA PHE A 127 -0.51 9.24 12.78
C PHE A 127 1.00 9.06 12.98
N LEU A 128 1.43 7.85 13.35
CA LEU A 128 2.86 7.50 13.52
C LEU A 128 3.24 6.13 12.97
N GLY A 129 2.30 5.20 12.80
CA GLY A 129 2.66 3.80 12.59
C GLY A 129 3.08 3.39 11.20
N TYR A 130 2.86 4.23 10.18
CA TYR A 130 3.26 3.94 8.81
C TYR A 130 4.09 5.08 8.24
N GLN A 131 4.91 4.73 7.26
CA GLN A 131 5.79 5.62 6.52
C GLN A 131 5.04 6.54 5.53
N LEU A 132 3.95 7.17 5.97
CA LEU A 132 3.15 8.13 5.22
C LEU A 132 3.34 9.52 5.82
N ASN A 133 3.72 10.49 4.99
CA ASN A 133 3.78 11.87 5.43
C ASN A 133 2.38 12.50 5.38
N GLU A 134 1.86 12.86 6.54
CA GLU A 134 0.54 13.48 6.71
C GLU A 134 0.52 15.02 6.55
N ASN A 135 1.66 15.64 6.25
CA ASN A 135 1.73 17.06 5.92
C ASN A 135 1.29 17.33 4.47
N VAL A 136 0.01 17.03 4.18
CA VAL A 136 -0.59 17.04 2.83
C VAL A 136 -1.57 18.22 2.70
N HIS A 137 -1.13 19.27 2.00
CA HIS A 137 -1.88 20.54 1.91
C HIS A 137 -1.94 21.09 0.47
N TYR A 138 -2.58 20.33 -0.44
CA TYR A 138 -2.66 20.70 -1.87
C TYR A 138 -4.02 21.25 -2.32
N SER A 139 -5.07 21.14 -1.50
CA SER A 139 -6.44 21.52 -1.88
C SER A 139 -6.53 22.94 -2.45
N LYS A 140 -5.87 23.91 -1.81
CA LYS A 140 -5.84 25.32 -2.28
C LYS A 140 -5.29 25.51 -3.69
N LYS A 141 -4.43 24.60 -4.17
CA LYS A 141 -3.76 24.69 -5.48
C LYS A 141 -4.36 23.75 -6.52
N LEU A 142 -4.90 22.61 -6.09
CA LEU A 142 -5.30 21.51 -6.98
C LEU A 142 -6.79 21.16 -6.94
N SER A 143 -7.62 21.82 -6.12
CA SER A 143 -9.05 21.48 -6.01
C SER A 143 -9.79 21.58 -7.35
N PHE A 144 -9.43 22.52 -8.23
CA PHE A 144 -10.04 22.65 -9.55
C PHE A 144 -9.87 21.39 -10.42
N MET A 145 -8.85 20.56 -10.15
CA MET A 145 -8.66 19.31 -10.88
C MET A 145 -9.69 18.25 -10.50
N LEU A 146 -10.39 18.40 -9.37
CA LEU A 146 -11.49 17.51 -8.99
C LEU A 146 -12.72 17.72 -9.89
N ASP A 147 -12.82 18.86 -10.57
CA ASP A 147 -13.89 19.19 -11.53
C ASP A 147 -13.46 18.96 -13.00
N VAL A 148 -12.28 18.38 -13.24
CA VAL A 148 -11.73 18.13 -14.57
C VAL A 148 -11.27 16.67 -14.70
N GLN A 149 -11.88 15.92 -15.63
CA GLN A 149 -11.48 14.53 -15.91
C GLN A 149 -10.13 14.47 -16.64
N THR A 150 -9.05 14.49 -15.85
CA THR A 150 -7.67 14.46 -16.34
C THR A 150 -7.16 13.02 -16.50
N ASN A 151 -6.36 12.75 -17.54
CA ASN A 151 -5.80 11.42 -17.78
C ASN A 151 -4.44 11.50 -18.50
N ASN A 152 -3.38 10.93 -17.91
CA ASN A 152 -2.03 10.93 -18.48
C ASN A 152 -1.75 9.74 -19.41
N ILE A 153 -2.78 9.12 -19.99
CA ILE A 153 -2.69 7.93 -20.85
C ILE A 153 -1.50 7.91 -21.83
N GLY A 154 -0.83 6.76 -21.93
CA GLY A 154 0.35 6.52 -22.77
C GLY A 154 1.66 7.09 -22.20
N ASP A 155 2.73 6.98 -23.00
CA ASP A 155 4.09 7.39 -22.66
C ASP A 155 4.19 8.87 -22.21
N PRO A 156 4.90 9.19 -21.10
CA PRO A 156 5.03 10.58 -20.61
C PRO A 156 5.69 11.56 -21.58
N PHE A 157 6.52 11.07 -22.51
CA PHE A 157 7.33 11.84 -23.44
C PHE A 157 6.72 11.93 -24.84
N VAL A 158 5.58 11.27 -25.09
CA VAL A 158 4.84 11.36 -26.35
C VAL A 158 3.51 12.08 -26.14
N SER A 159 3.26 13.10 -26.97
CA SER A 159 1.97 13.79 -27.04
C SER A 159 0.94 12.87 -27.67
N GLY A 160 -0.01 12.39 -26.87
CA GLY A 160 -1.14 11.58 -27.35
C GLY A 160 -2.37 12.43 -27.68
N ASN A 161 -3.45 11.76 -28.06
CA ASN A 161 -4.72 12.41 -28.44
C ASN A 161 -5.53 12.93 -27.23
N CYS A 162 -5.30 12.40 -26.02
CA CYS A 162 -5.93 12.90 -24.80
C CYS A 162 -5.27 14.20 -24.35
N THR A 163 -5.89 15.34 -24.64
CA THR A 163 -5.32 16.68 -24.36
C THR A 163 -5.55 17.15 -22.92
N VAL A 164 -6.51 16.57 -22.21
CA VAL A 164 -6.81 16.88 -20.79
C VAL A 164 -5.89 16.06 -19.89
N ASN A 165 -4.62 16.44 -19.85
CA ASN A 165 -3.56 15.72 -19.14
C ASN A 165 -2.58 16.67 -18.44
N THR A 166 -1.74 16.11 -17.58
CA THR A 166 -0.68 16.80 -16.86
C THR A 166 0.70 16.22 -17.18
N LYS A 167 0.89 15.63 -18.37
CA LYS A 167 2.19 15.05 -18.78
C LYS A 167 3.34 16.06 -18.71
N ILE A 168 3.05 17.36 -18.83
CA ILE A 168 4.05 18.41 -18.64
C ILE A 168 4.60 18.44 -17.20
N MET A 169 3.72 18.36 -16.18
CA MET A 169 4.14 18.29 -14.79
C MET A 169 4.85 16.96 -14.51
N GLU A 170 4.33 15.87 -15.07
CA GLU A 170 4.96 14.56 -14.98
C GLU A 170 6.41 14.58 -15.46
N ARG A 171 6.68 15.10 -16.67
CA ARG A 171 8.06 15.20 -17.20
C ARG A 171 8.98 16.02 -16.30
N THR A 172 8.50 17.15 -15.79
CA THR A 172 9.33 17.99 -14.90
C THR A 172 9.63 17.32 -13.56
N VAL A 173 8.69 16.53 -13.02
CA VAL A 173 8.91 15.70 -11.83
C VAL A 173 9.91 14.58 -12.14
N LEU A 174 9.79 13.93 -13.30
CA LEU A 174 10.74 12.91 -13.73
C LEU A 174 12.15 13.48 -13.91
N ASP A 175 12.29 14.66 -14.53
CA ASP A 175 13.58 15.37 -14.66
C ASP A 175 14.18 15.72 -13.28
N TYR A 176 13.35 16.11 -12.31
CA TYR A 176 13.81 16.38 -10.95
C TYR A 176 14.41 15.13 -10.31
N PHE A 177 13.70 14.00 -10.36
CA PHE A 177 14.19 12.74 -9.79
C PHE A 177 15.35 12.14 -10.59
N ALA A 178 15.38 12.32 -11.90
CA ALA A 178 16.49 11.90 -12.74
C ALA A 178 17.78 12.62 -12.31
N ASN A 179 17.71 13.94 -12.10
CA ASN A 179 18.84 14.70 -11.54
C ASN A 179 19.18 14.26 -10.11
N LEU A 180 18.17 14.02 -9.26
CA LEU A 180 18.37 13.60 -7.88
C LEU A 180 19.07 12.24 -7.76
N TRP A 181 18.83 11.35 -8.72
CA TRP A 181 19.38 9.99 -8.80
C TRP A 181 20.55 9.87 -9.80
N HIS A 182 21.15 10.99 -10.19
CA HIS A 182 22.29 11.03 -11.12
C HIS A 182 22.07 10.30 -12.46
N ALA A 183 20.82 10.27 -12.94
CA ALA A 183 20.48 9.76 -14.25
C ALA A 183 20.82 10.79 -15.34
N GLN A 184 21.07 10.33 -16.57
CA GLN A 184 21.37 11.24 -17.68
C GLN A 184 20.10 11.90 -18.21
N ILE A 185 20.05 13.23 -18.11
CA ILE A 185 18.98 14.08 -18.63
C ILE A 185 19.41 14.80 -19.93
N PRO A 186 18.47 15.26 -20.78
CA PRO A 186 17.04 14.93 -20.74
C PRO A 186 16.76 13.50 -21.25
N SER A 187 15.56 12.97 -20.93
CA SER A 187 15.07 11.71 -21.51
C SER A 187 15.00 11.82 -23.03
N LYS A 188 15.78 10.98 -23.72
CA LYS A 188 15.93 10.98 -25.18
C LYS A 188 16.13 9.55 -25.66
N GLN A 189 15.18 9.03 -26.42
CA GLN A 189 15.27 7.69 -27.00
C GLN A 189 16.56 7.45 -27.80
N SER A 190 17.07 8.49 -28.48
CA SER A 190 18.33 8.43 -29.24
C SER A 190 19.58 8.32 -28.37
N ASN A 191 19.50 8.62 -27.07
CA ASN A 191 20.55 8.36 -26.09
C ASN A 191 20.18 7.15 -25.22
N PRO A 192 20.72 5.95 -25.49
CA PRO A 192 20.40 4.72 -24.75
C PRO A 192 20.71 4.80 -23.25
N GLU A 193 21.64 5.66 -22.82
CA GLU A 193 21.99 5.86 -21.41
C GLU A 193 21.09 6.89 -20.70
N SER A 194 20.31 7.69 -21.45
CA SER A 194 19.37 8.63 -20.83
C SER A 194 18.22 7.91 -20.15
N TYR A 195 17.66 8.58 -19.15
CA TYR A 195 16.61 7.99 -18.33
C TYR A 195 15.31 7.83 -19.12
N TRP A 196 14.53 6.80 -18.77
CA TRP A 196 13.12 6.69 -19.07
C TRP A 196 12.38 6.31 -17.78
N GLY A 197 11.18 6.85 -17.59
CA GLY A 197 10.39 6.58 -16.40
C GLY A 197 9.02 7.21 -16.50
N TYR A 198 8.17 6.93 -15.52
CA TYR A 198 6.81 7.45 -15.48
C TYR A 198 6.30 7.58 -14.03
N VAL A 199 5.31 8.45 -13.83
CA VAL A 199 4.63 8.61 -12.53
C VAL A 199 3.56 7.52 -12.37
N LEU A 200 3.62 6.82 -11.25
CA LEU A 200 2.80 5.66 -10.94
C LEU A 200 1.37 6.08 -10.55
N SER A 201 0.40 5.27 -10.93
CA SER A 201 -1.03 5.45 -10.60
C SER A 201 -1.43 4.71 -9.33
N MET A 202 -0.68 3.67 -8.95
CA MET A 202 -0.70 3.04 -7.62
C MET A 202 0.51 3.55 -6.81
N GLY A 203 0.96 2.81 -5.79
CA GLY A 203 2.27 3.05 -5.16
C GLY A 203 3.43 2.31 -5.84
N SER A 204 4.57 2.20 -5.13
CA SER A 204 5.72 1.39 -5.57
C SER A 204 5.42 -0.08 -5.84
N THR A 205 4.24 -0.62 -5.45
CA THR A 205 3.78 -1.93 -5.92
C THR A 205 3.69 -1.98 -7.45
N GLU A 206 3.18 -0.93 -8.10
CA GLU A 206 3.15 -0.84 -9.57
C GLU A 206 4.56 -0.69 -10.14
N GLY A 207 5.40 0.16 -9.54
CA GLY A 207 6.76 0.37 -10.01
C GLY A 207 7.65 -0.88 -9.87
N ASN A 208 7.54 -1.61 -8.77
CA ASN A 208 8.19 -2.91 -8.58
C ASN A 208 7.65 -3.94 -9.58
N LEU A 209 6.34 -3.94 -9.84
CA LEU A 209 5.72 -4.84 -10.82
C LEU A 209 6.28 -4.58 -12.22
N TYR A 210 6.33 -3.32 -12.63
CA TYR A 210 6.93 -2.92 -13.90
C TYR A 210 8.43 -3.24 -13.94
N ALA A 211 9.17 -2.96 -12.86
CA ALA A 211 10.61 -3.25 -12.78
C ALA A 211 10.91 -4.73 -13.00
N LEU A 212 10.19 -5.62 -12.32
CA LEU A 212 10.38 -7.07 -12.44
C LEU A 212 9.83 -7.60 -13.77
N TYR A 213 8.75 -7.02 -14.31
CA TYR A 213 8.25 -7.32 -15.65
C TYR A 213 9.32 -7.00 -16.71
N ASN A 214 9.85 -5.78 -16.67
CA ASN A 214 10.87 -5.30 -17.58
C ASN A 214 12.16 -6.14 -17.46
N ALA A 215 12.61 -6.40 -16.23
CA ALA A 215 13.79 -7.21 -15.97
C ALA A 215 13.63 -8.65 -16.46
N ARG A 216 12.48 -9.29 -16.18
CA ARG A 216 12.20 -10.65 -16.65
C ARG A 216 12.29 -10.72 -18.16
N ASP A 217 11.67 -9.78 -18.86
CA ASP A 217 11.60 -9.78 -20.31
C ASP A 217 12.95 -9.45 -20.95
N TYR A 218 13.70 -8.51 -20.35
CA TYR A 218 15.08 -8.19 -20.71
C TYR A 218 16.00 -9.41 -20.57
N LEU A 219 15.93 -10.10 -19.42
CA LEU A 219 16.77 -11.27 -19.12
C LEU A 219 16.32 -12.54 -19.86
N LYS A 220 15.06 -12.62 -20.30
CA LYS A 220 14.57 -13.66 -21.22
C LYS A 220 14.89 -13.35 -22.69
N GLY A 221 15.55 -12.23 -22.96
CA GLY A 221 16.02 -11.87 -24.29
C GLY A 221 14.94 -11.38 -25.25
N LYS A 222 13.78 -10.93 -24.75
CA LYS A 222 12.72 -10.38 -25.62
C LYS A 222 13.19 -9.12 -26.34
N ALA A 223 12.59 -8.80 -27.48
CA ALA A 223 12.97 -7.62 -28.25
C ALA A 223 12.93 -6.33 -27.40
N LEU A 224 14.01 -5.55 -27.47
CA LEU A 224 14.06 -4.21 -26.90
C LEU A 224 13.22 -3.24 -27.75
N PHE A 225 12.73 -2.18 -27.10
CA PHE A 225 12.01 -1.11 -27.77
C PHE A 225 12.93 -0.38 -28.77
N LYS A 226 12.46 -0.22 -30.01
CA LYS A 226 13.13 0.53 -31.08
C LYS A 226 12.09 1.40 -31.79
N GLU A 227 12.37 2.69 -31.92
CA GLU A 227 11.51 3.62 -32.63
C GLU A 227 11.44 3.24 -34.13
N ASN A 228 10.24 3.25 -34.73
CA ASN A 228 9.99 3.06 -36.17
C ASN A 228 10.08 1.63 -36.75
N LYS A 229 9.83 0.58 -35.96
CA LYS A 229 9.58 -0.77 -36.51
C LYS A 229 8.28 -1.31 -35.95
N HIS A 230 7.50 -2.01 -36.79
CA HIS A 230 6.32 -2.76 -36.34
C HIS A 230 6.68 -3.53 -35.06
N LEU A 231 5.98 -3.22 -33.97
CA LEU A 231 6.19 -3.87 -32.70
C LEU A 231 5.84 -5.34 -32.88
N SER A 232 6.85 -6.18 -32.72
CA SER A 232 6.68 -7.62 -32.76
C SER A 232 7.23 -8.15 -31.45
N TYR A 233 6.34 -8.74 -30.66
CA TYR A 233 6.70 -9.41 -29.42
C TYR A 233 7.38 -10.74 -29.74
N ILE A 234 8.68 -10.66 -30.06
CA ILE A 234 9.54 -11.80 -30.42
C ILE A 234 10.49 -12.15 -29.27
N ARG A 235 10.90 -13.42 -29.23
CA ARG A 235 11.76 -14.00 -28.18
C ARG A 235 12.79 -14.95 -28.78
N PRO A 236 13.93 -15.19 -28.10
CA PRO A 236 14.97 -16.12 -28.54
C PRO A 236 14.45 -17.55 -28.74
N VAL A 237 15.10 -18.30 -29.63
CA VAL A 237 15.10 -19.78 -29.54
C VAL A 237 15.96 -20.16 -28.34
N THR A 238 15.55 -21.19 -27.60
CA THR A 238 16.32 -21.74 -26.49
C THR A 238 17.79 -21.93 -26.90
N GLU A 239 18.73 -21.38 -26.13
CA GLU A 239 20.15 -21.55 -26.37
C GLU A 239 20.56 -23.01 -26.15
N THR A 240 21.14 -23.64 -27.17
CA THR A 240 21.55 -25.04 -27.13
C THR A 240 22.78 -25.28 -26.25
N GLU A 241 23.66 -24.28 -26.12
CA GLU A 241 24.89 -24.39 -25.34
C GLU A 241 24.68 -24.09 -23.84
N ASN A 242 23.75 -23.19 -23.52
CA ASN A 242 23.39 -22.86 -22.14
C ASN A 242 21.85 -22.88 -21.98
N PRO A 243 21.26 -23.99 -21.50
CA PRO A 243 19.81 -24.09 -21.33
C PRO A 243 19.27 -23.12 -20.26
N HIS A 244 20.12 -22.55 -19.40
CA HIS A 244 19.74 -21.63 -18.34
C HIS A 244 19.85 -20.15 -18.73
N ALA A 245 20.39 -19.82 -19.91
CA ALA A 245 20.66 -18.45 -20.36
C ALA A 245 19.43 -17.53 -20.33
N TYR A 246 18.22 -18.07 -20.52
CA TYR A 246 16.97 -17.31 -20.50
C TYR A 246 16.07 -17.65 -19.30
N HIS A 247 16.64 -18.21 -18.23
CA HIS A 247 15.95 -18.56 -17.00
C HIS A 247 16.45 -17.65 -15.85
N PRO A 248 15.91 -16.42 -15.74
CA PRO A 248 16.33 -15.50 -14.69
C PRO A 248 15.93 -16.00 -13.30
N VAL A 249 16.79 -15.77 -12.32
CA VAL A 249 16.62 -16.22 -10.93
C VAL A 249 16.52 -15.02 -10.01
N ALA A 250 15.45 -14.93 -9.22
CA ALA A 250 15.22 -13.81 -8.31
C ALA A 250 15.93 -13.99 -6.95
N PHE A 251 16.58 -12.92 -6.50
CA PHE A 251 17.24 -12.79 -5.20
C PHE A 251 16.76 -11.54 -4.48
N TYR A 252 16.26 -11.70 -3.26
CA TYR A 252 15.82 -10.63 -2.37
C TYR A 252 15.87 -11.10 -0.92
N SER A 253 15.99 -10.16 0.02
CA SER A 253 16.19 -10.49 1.43
C SER A 253 14.90 -10.93 2.12
N ASP A 254 15.04 -11.60 3.26
CA ASP A 254 13.90 -11.92 4.13
C ASP A 254 13.22 -10.66 4.72
N ASP A 255 13.82 -9.47 4.64
CA ASP A 255 13.24 -8.18 5.03
C ASP A 255 12.57 -7.40 3.86
N THR A 256 12.60 -7.97 2.65
CA THR A 256 11.93 -7.39 1.47
C THR A 256 10.42 -7.34 1.61
N HIS A 257 9.80 -6.28 1.09
CA HIS A 257 8.36 -6.05 1.18
C HIS A 257 7.54 -7.14 0.46
N TYR A 258 6.38 -7.50 1.01
CA TYR A 258 5.53 -8.58 0.50
C TYR A 258 5.05 -8.36 -0.95
N SER A 259 5.06 -7.11 -1.45
CA SER A 259 4.70 -6.84 -2.85
C SER A 259 5.64 -7.56 -3.81
N ILE A 260 6.92 -7.71 -3.50
CA ILE A 260 7.88 -8.45 -4.33
C ILE A 260 7.46 -9.92 -4.43
N THR A 261 7.13 -10.59 -3.32
CA THR A 261 6.63 -11.97 -3.35
C THR A 261 5.36 -12.10 -4.20
N LYS A 262 4.43 -11.13 -4.08
CA LYS A 262 3.21 -11.08 -4.91
C LYS A 262 3.54 -10.95 -6.39
N ILE A 263 4.49 -10.09 -6.75
CA ILE A 263 4.91 -9.81 -8.12
C ILE A 263 5.65 -11.00 -8.73
N VAL A 264 6.61 -11.58 -8.01
CA VAL A 264 7.37 -12.77 -8.43
C VAL A 264 6.40 -13.90 -8.77
N ARG A 265 5.37 -14.11 -7.94
CA ARG A 265 4.29 -15.06 -8.23
C ARG A 265 3.44 -14.65 -9.44
N ALA A 266 3.03 -13.39 -9.54
CA ALA A 266 2.17 -12.91 -10.64
C ALA A 266 2.87 -12.96 -12.00
N LEU A 267 4.20 -12.80 -12.03
CA LEU A 267 5.02 -12.78 -13.25
C LEU A 267 5.69 -14.13 -13.54
N GLU A 268 5.48 -15.13 -12.69
CA GLU A 268 6.12 -16.45 -12.77
C GLU A 268 7.65 -16.36 -12.88
N ILE A 269 8.24 -15.52 -12.05
CA ILE A 269 9.69 -15.43 -11.89
C ILE A 269 10.09 -16.46 -10.85
N GLN A 270 11.05 -17.33 -11.17
CA GLN A 270 11.50 -18.35 -10.23
C GLN A 270 12.51 -17.74 -9.24
N THR A 271 12.35 -18.08 -7.97
CA THR A 271 13.30 -17.72 -6.91
C THR A 271 14.46 -18.72 -6.83
N PHE A 272 15.58 -18.29 -6.28
CA PHE A 272 16.71 -19.19 -6.02
C PHE A 272 16.32 -20.39 -5.12
N TYR A 273 15.39 -20.18 -4.19
CA TYR A 273 14.85 -21.23 -3.32
C TYR A 273 14.10 -22.31 -4.12
N GLU A 274 13.18 -21.90 -5.01
CA GLU A 274 12.36 -22.84 -5.78
C GLU A 274 13.21 -23.70 -6.70
N ILE A 275 14.20 -23.10 -7.35
CA ILE A 275 15.14 -23.84 -8.21
C ILE A 275 16.08 -24.69 -7.35
N GLY A 276 16.61 -24.13 -6.26
CA GLY A 276 17.48 -24.82 -5.32
C GLY A 276 16.86 -26.10 -4.76
N GLU A 277 15.63 -26.04 -4.24
CA GLU A 277 14.93 -27.20 -3.70
C GLU A 277 14.54 -28.24 -4.75
N LYS A 278 14.26 -27.80 -5.99
CA LYS A 278 13.81 -28.68 -7.07
C LYS A 278 14.97 -29.35 -7.81
N GLU A 279 16.03 -28.61 -8.08
CA GLU A 279 17.09 -28.99 -9.03
C GLU A 279 18.45 -29.18 -8.34
N TYR A 280 18.70 -28.50 -7.21
CA TYR A 280 19.99 -28.49 -6.51
C TYR A 280 19.86 -28.86 -5.01
N LYS A 281 18.97 -29.80 -4.70
CA LYS A 281 18.67 -30.18 -3.32
C LYS A 281 19.92 -30.66 -2.58
N GLY A 282 20.16 -30.11 -1.38
CA GLY A 282 21.34 -30.45 -0.56
C GLY A 282 22.64 -29.75 -1.01
N GLN A 283 22.59 -28.85 -1.99
CA GLN A 283 23.75 -28.14 -2.53
C GLN A 283 23.74 -26.64 -2.19
N CYS A 284 22.93 -26.21 -1.21
CA CYS A 284 22.87 -24.81 -0.83
C CYS A 284 24.26 -24.33 -0.32
N PRO A 285 24.85 -23.26 -0.91
CA PRO A 285 26.21 -22.85 -0.57
C PRO A 285 26.32 -22.17 0.80
N ILE A 286 25.21 -21.78 1.41
CA ILE A 286 25.18 -20.93 2.63
C ILE A 286 24.67 -21.66 3.87
N THR A 287 24.32 -22.94 3.76
CA THR A 287 23.84 -23.77 4.88
C THR A 287 24.65 -25.05 4.97
N SER A 288 25.01 -25.46 6.19
CA SER A 288 25.82 -26.66 6.41
C SER A 288 25.07 -27.97 6.15
N ASP A 289 23.74 -27.94 6.26
CA ASP A 289 22.85 -29.08 5.99
C ASP A 289 22.37 -29.11 4.52
N GLY A 290 22.78 -28.14 3.70
CA GLY A 290 22.39 -28.01 2.30
C GLY A 290 20.93 -27.59 2.08
N THR A 291 20.20 -27.18 3.13
CA THR A 291 18.83 -26.68 3.05
C THR A 291 18.79 -25.28 2.43
N TRP A 292 17.91 -25.04 1.45
CA TRP A 292 17.79 -23.72 0.84
C TRP A 292 16.89 -22.79 1.69
N PRO A 293 17.37 -21.59 2.09
CA PRO A 293 16.48 -20.60 2.69
C PRO A 293 15.54 -20.04 1.62
N LYS A 294 14.35 -19.61 2.05
CA LYS A 294 13.28 -19.13 1.15
C LYS A 294 13.57 -17.77 0.55
N GLU A 295 14.30 -16.94 1.29
CA GLU A 295 14.80 -15.64 0.90
C GLU A 295 16.27 -15.54 1.31
N VAL A 296 16.99 -14.56 0.76
CA VAL A 296 18.36 -14.31 1.18
C VAL A 296 18.33 -13.85 2.63
N PRO A 297 19.04 -14.50 3.57
CA PRO A 297 18.96 -14.09 4.97
C PRO A 297 19.40 -12.64 5.16
N SER A 298 18.73 -11.90 6.03
CA SER A 298 19.24 -10.61 6.48
C SER A 298 20.38 -10.78 7.48
N LYS A 299 21.24 -9.77 7.59
CA LYS A 299 22.36 -9.74 8.55
C LYS A 299 21.81 -9.96 9.96
N ASN A 300 22.29 -10.99 10.66
CA ASN A 300 21.82 -11.40 11.99
C ASN A 300 20.31 -11.72 12.09
N GLY A 301 19.62 -12.00 10.97
CA GLY A 301 18.22 -12.41 10.94
C GLY A 301 17.25 -11.44 11.62
N ASN A 302 16.31 -11.97 12.40
CA ASN A 302 15.29 -11.17 13.09
C ASN A 302 15.88 -10.21 14.15
N ASN A 303 16.99 -10.59 14.79
CA ASN A 303 17.75 -9.75 15.73
C ASN A 303 18.53 -8.62 15.04
N GLY A 304 18.63 -8.68 13.71
CA GLY A 304 19.45 -7.80 12.91
C GLY A 304 18.84 -6.45 12.54
N PRO A 305 19.63 -5.61 11.85
CA PRO A 305 19.19 -4.30 11.37
C PRO A 305 18.15 -4.39 10.25
N GLY A 306 18.10 -5.52 9.53
CA GLY A 306 17.18 -5.75 8.41
C GLY A 306 17.76 -5.50 7.02
N SER A 307 19.06 -5.22 6.93
CA SER A 307 19.77 -5.23 5.66
C SER A 307 20.16 -6.66 5.29
N VAL A 308 20.20 -6.96 4.00
CA VAL A 308 20.62 -8.26 3.46
C VAL A 308 22.01 -8.66 3.98
N ASP A 309 22.20 -9.95 4.24
CA ASP A 309 23.53 -10.51 4.46
C ASP A 309 24.27 -10.58 3.12
N ILE A 310 25.19 -9.65 2.91
CA ILE A 310 25.92 -9.50 1.64
C ILE A 310 26.69 -10.78 1.31
N ASP A 311 27.38 -11.40 2.27
CA ASP A 311 28.17 -12.60 2.01
C ASP A 311 27.30 -13.76 1.54
N LYS A 312 26.12 -13.93 2.14
CA LYS A 312 25.16 -14.95 1.72
C LYS A 312 24.55 -14.64 0.36
N LEU A 313 24.22 -13.38 0.09
CA LEU A 313 23.73 -12.94 -1.22
C LEU A 313 24.75 -13.28 -2.32
N ILE A 314 26.02 -12.91 -2.11
CA ILE A 314 27.10 -13.14 -3.07
C ILE A 314 27.28 -14.63 -3.35
N GLN A 315 27.31 -15.49 -2.32
CA GLN A 315 27.44 -16.94 -2.48
C GLN A 315 26.26 -17.56 -3.25
N LEU A 316 25.03 -17.13 -2.95
CA LEU A 316 23.84 -17.58 -3.67
C LEU A 316 23.86 -17.13 -5.14
N VAL A 317 24.18 -15.86 -5.41
CA VAL A 317 24.24 -15.35 -6.78
C VAL A 317 25.35 -16.03 -7.58
N GLU A 318 26.52 -16.24 -6.98
CA GLU A 318 27.62 -16.95 -7.63
C GLU A 318 27.24 -18.38 -8.02
N PHE A 319 26.54 -19.10 -7.15
CA PHE A 319 26.07 -20.47 -7.44
C PHE A 319 25.23 -20.52 -8.72
N PHE A 320 24.23 -19.65 -8.86
CA PHE A 320 23.36 -19.62 -10.05
C PHE A 320 24.02 -18.94 -11.25
N ALA A 321 24.92 -17.98 -11.05
CA ALA A 321 25.71 -17.42 -12.15
C ALA A 321 26.58 -18.49 -12.80
N ALA A 322 27.13 -19.43 -12.02
CA ALA A 322 27.92 -20.56 -12.52
C ALA A 322 27.11 -21.54 -13.38
N THR A 323 25.79 -21.61 -13.21
CA THR A 323 24.90 -22.40 -14.08
C THR A 323 24.55 -21.67 -15.38
N GLY A 324 24.95 -20.40 -15.50
CA GLY A 324 24.61 -19.54 -16.63
C GLY A 324 23.23 -18.88 -16.52
N SER A 325 22.57 -19.00 -15.36
CA SER A 325 21.29 -18.34 -15.06
C SER A 325 21.48 -16.85 -14.78
N PRO A 326 20.73 -15.94 -15.43
CA PRO A 326 20.82 -14.50 -15.18
C PRO A 326 20.26 -14.11 -13.80
N PRO A 327 21.04 -13.46 -12.90
CA PRO A 327 20.51 -13.02 -11.62
C PRO A 327 19.66 -11.74 -11.75
N LEU A 328 18.46 -11.78 -11.16
CA LEU A 328 17.58 -10.65 -10.92
C LEU A 328 17.60 -10.33 -9.42
N ILE A 329 18.21 -9.20 -9.07
CA ILE A 329 18.52 -8.84 -7.68
C ILE A 329 17.69 -7.63 -7.29
N ILE A 330 16.93 -7.76 -6.19
CA ILE A 330 16.11 -6.68 -5.64
C ILE A 330 16.73 -6.26 -4.31
N LEU A 331 17.14 -5.01 -4.23
CA LEU A 331 17.80 -4.42 -3.06
C LEU A 331 16.90 -3.35 -2.44
N ASN A 332 16.78 -3.37 -1.12
CA ASN A 332 15.87 -2.53 -0.37
C ASN A 332 16.59 -1.26 0.10
N VAL A 333 16.07 -0.10 -0.24
CA VAL A 333 16.53 1.19 0.29
C VAL A 333 15.39 1.76 1.14
N GLY A 334 15.31 1.24 2.37
CA GLY A 334 14.26 1.48 3.35
C GLY A 334 13.30 0.29 3.47
N THR A 335 13.72 -0.78 4.15
CA THR A 335 12.86 -1.95 4.41
C THR A 335 11.61 -1.58 5.19
N THR A 336 10.53 -2.34 5.00
CA THR A 336 9.20 -1.89 5.47
C THR A 336 9.10 -1.83 6.99
N PHE A 337 9.57 -2.86 7.69
CA PHE A 337 9.40 -2.93 9.14
C PHE A 337 10.56 -2.26 9.90
N LYS A 338 11.80 -2.56 9.49
CA LYS A 338 13.02 -2.12 10.18
C LYS A 338 13.64 -0.84 9.59
N GLY A 339 13.13 -0.35 8.45
CA GLY A 339 13.64 0.84 7.77
C GLY A 339 15.12 0.75 7.42
N ALA A 340 15.60 -0.45 7.09
CA ALA A 340 17.00 -0.74 6.82
C ALA A 340 17.39 -0.44 5.37
N TYR A 341 18.68 -0.36 5.11
CA TYR A 341 19.23 -0.13 3.78
C TYR A 341 20.20 -1.24 3.40
N ASP A 342 19.98 -1.85 2.25
CA ASP A 342 20.95 -2.73 1.63
C ASP A 342 22.09 -1.88 1.03
N ASP A 343 23.34 -2.33 1.19
CA ASP A 343 24.50 -1.63 0.65
C ASP A 343 24.66 -1.92 -0.85
N VAL A 344 23.91 -1.16 -1.66
CA VAL A 344 23.86 -1.34 -3.12
C VAL A 344 25.24 -1.16 -3.75
N GLU A 345 26.06 -0.24 -3.23
CA GLU A 345 27.42 0.03 -3.71
C GLU A 345 28.35 -1.17 -3.45
N GLU A 346 28.39 -1.67 -2.22
CA GLU A 346 29.22 -2.83 -1.87
C GLU A 346 28.77 -4.09 -2.62
N ILE A 347 27.46 -4.37 -2.64
CA ILE A 347 26.88 -5.55 -3.29
C ILE A 347 27.24 -5.54 -4.78
N GLY A 348 26.99 -4.43 -5.49
CA GLY A 348 27.32 -4.35 -6.90
C GLY A 348 28.81 -4.49 -7.17
N ASN A 349 29.66 -3.82 -6.38
CA ASN A 349 31.12 -3.93 -6.52
C ASN A 349 31.64 -5.37 -6.34
N ARG A 350 31.05 -6.15 -5.43
CA ARG A 350 31.39 -7.56 -5.22
C ARG A 350 30.83 -8.49 -6.28
N LEU A 351 29.66 -8.17 -6.83
CA LEU A 351 29.03 -8.95 -7.91
C LEU A 351 29.72 -8.77 -9.25
N MET A 352 30.21 -7.57 -9.58
CA MET A 352 30.76 -7.29 -10.92
C MET A 352 31.89 -8.24 -11.36
N PRO A 353 32.89 -8.58 -10.51
CA PRO A 353 33.90 -9.59 -10.85
C PRO A 353 33.33 -11.00 -11.09
N ILE A 354 32.28 -11.38 -10.34
CA ILE A 354 31.61 -12.68 -10.46
C ILE A 354 30.83 -12.74 -11.76
N LEU A 355 30.05 -11.70 -12.06
CA LEU A 355 29.29 -11.58 -13.31
C LEU A 355 30.22 -11.61 -14.54
N LYS A 356 31.37 -10.94 -14.47
CA LYS A 356 32.43 -11.03 -15.48
C LYS A 356 32.97 -12.44 -15.69
N ARG A 357 33.26 -13.15 -14.59
CA ARG A 357 33.78 -14.54 -14.63
C ARG A 357 32.84 -15.46 -15.41
N TYR A 358 31.53 -15.28 -15.24
CA TYR A 358 30.50 -16.10 -15.89
C TYR A 358 29.89 -15.48 -17.15
N LYS A 359 30.51 -14.41 -17.72
CA LYS A 359 30.04 -13.72 -18.93
C LYS A 359 28.59 -13.21 -18.84
N LEU A 360 28.21 -12.73 -17.66
CA LEU A 360 26.92 -12.11 -17.39
C LEU A 360 27.04 -10.59 -17.30
N ASP A 361 28.24 -10.01 -17.23
CA ASP A 361 28.38 -8.55 -17.33
C ASP A 361 28.03 -8.05 -18.74
N GLU A 362 28.34 -8.86 -19.76
CA GLU A 362 27.98 -8.64 -21.15
C GLU A 362 27.69 -9.99 -21.84
N ARG A 363 26.56 -10.08 -22.54
CA ARG A 363 26.16 -11.25 -23.31
C ARG A 363 25.46 -10.85 -24.62
N ILE A 364 25.56 -11.70 -25.63
CA ILE A 364 24.85 -11.53 -26.90
C ILE A 364 23.50 -12.23 -26.78
N VAL A 365 22.42 -11.50 -27.06
CA VAL A 365 21.06 -12.05 -27.12
C VAL A 365 20.59 -12.04 -28.57
N ASN A 366 20.27 -13.21 -29.11
CA ASN A 366 19.54 -13.30 -30.37
C ASN A 366 18.04 -13.34 -30.08
N TYR A 367 17.34 -12.25 -30.37
CA TYR A 367 15.93 -12.10 -30.02
C TYR A 367 14.97 -12.50 -31.15
N ASP A 368 15.48 -12.85 -32.34
CA ASP A 368 14.67 -13.32 -33.48
C ASP A 368 15.10 -14.75 -33.90
N PRO A 369 14.23 -15.76 -33.69
CA PRO A 369 14.46 -17.13 -34.13
C PRO A 369 14.75 -17.28 -35.63
N ALA A 370 14.14 -16.43 -36.44
CA ALA A 370 14.15 -16.55 -37.88
C ALA A 370 15.34 -15.80 -38.51
N ASP A 371 16.03 -14.95 -37.75
CA ASP A 371 17.09 -14.09 -38.26
C ASP A 371 18.21 -13.93 -37.23
N GLN A 372 19.28 -14.73 -37.39
CA GLN A 372 20.45 -14.69 -36.49
C GLN A 372 21.23 -13.38 -36.53
N THR A 373 20.97 -12.49 -37.50
CA THR A 373 21.58 -11.16 -37.53
C THR A 373 20.92 -10.18 -36.57
N LYS A 374 19.72 -10.50 -36.05
CA LYS A 374 19.01 -9.69 -35.06
C LYS A 374 19.44 -10.05 -33.66
N CYS A 375 20.63 -9.61 -33.30
CA CYS A 375 21.17 -9.71 -31.96
C CYS A 375 21.35 -8.34 -31.30
N ASP A 376 21.41 -8.33 -29.98
CA ASP A 376 21.81 -7.18 -29.20
C ASP A 376 22.66 -7.59 -27.99
N THR A 377 23.56 -6.71 -27.58
CA THR A 377 24.45 -6.92 -26.45
C THR A 377 23.81 -6.40 -25.16
N ARG A 378 23.65 -7.28 -24.17
CA ARG A 378 22.93 -7.02 -22.91
C ARG A 378 23.76 -7.36 -21.69
N THR A 379 23.38 -6.82 -20.54
CA THR A 379 23.77 -7.43 -19.28
C THR A 379 23.00 -8.74 -19.09
N GLY A 380 23.67 -9.76 -18.59
CA GLY A 380 23.10 -11.02 -18.10
C GLY A 380 22.66 -10.95 -16.64
N TYR A 381 22.33 -9.76 -16.12
CA TYR A 381 21.83 -9.54 -14.77
C TYR A 381 20.98 -8.26 -14.74
N TRP A 382 20.22 -8.10 -13.66
CA TRP A 382 19.47 -6.88 -13.37
C TRP A 382 19.51 -6.56 -11.89
N ILE A 383 19.89 -5.32 -11.52
CA ILE A 383 19.80 -4.82 -10.15
C ILE A 383 18.70 -3.76 -10.08
N HIS A 384 17.64 -4.09 -9.33
CA HIS A 384 16.54 -3.19 -9.02
C HIS A 384 16.66 -2.68 -7.59
N VAL A 385 16.49 -1.38 -7.41
CA VAL A 385 16.43 -0.74 -6.11
C VAL A 385 14.98 -0.45 -5.74
N ASP A 386 14.45 -1.19 -4.76
CA ASP A 386 13.21 -0.85 -4.07
C ASP A 386 13.48 0.30 -3.10
N GLY A 387 13.47 1.51 -3.65
CA GLY A 387 13.62 2.76 -2.94
C GLY A 387 12.30 3.39 -2.53
N ALA A 388 11.23 2.58 -2.36
CA ALA A 388 9.88 3.07 -2.11
C ALA A 388 9.84 4.18 -1.05
N LEU A 389 10.63 4.04 0.01
CA LEU A 389 10.81 5.07 1.04
C LEU A 389 12.11 5.86 0.82
N GLY A 390 13.27 5.19 0.88
CA GLY A 390 14.57 5.84 1.00
C GLY A 390 15.02 6.68 -0.21
N ALA A 391 14.60 6.31 -1.43
CA ALA A 391 15.06 7.00 -2.64
C ALA A 391 14.58 8.45 -2.76
N SER A 392 13.60 8.86 -1.95
CA SER A 392 13.06 10.22 -1.94
C SER A 392 13.72 11.16 -0.92
N TYR A 393 14.59 10.67 -0.02
CA TYR A 393 15.24 11.55 0.96
C TYR A 393 16.72 11.28 1.22
N LEU A 394 17.20 10.06 1.05
CA LEU A 394 18.61 9.72 1.26
C LEU A 394 19.58 10.53 0.39
N PRO A 395 19.25 10.93 -0.85
CA PRO A 395 20.10 11.85 -1.62
C PRO A 395 20.34 13.20 -0.91
N PHE A 396 19.41 13.65 -0.08
CA PHE A 396 19.58 14.88 0.71
C PHE A 396 20.41 14.66 1.98
N ILE A 397 20.37 13.45 2.55
CA ILE A 397 21.30 13.03 3.63
C ILE A 397 22.74 12.99 3.08
N GLU A 398 22.94 12.46 1.88
CA GLU A 398 24.26 12.45 1.23
C GLU A 398 24.78 13.87 1.00
N LYS A 399 23.95 14.78 0.46
CA LYS A 399 24.32 16.20 0.31
C LYS A 399 24.61 16.89 1.66
N ALA A 400 23.87 16.54 2.71
CA ALA A 400 24.13 17.03 4.06
C ALA A 400 25.51 16.56 4.57
N TYR A 401 25.88 15.32 4.28
CA TYR A 401 27.19 14.78 4.63
C TYR A 401 28.33 15.44 3.85
N GLU A 402 28.16 15.62 2.53
CA GLU A 402 29.14 16.29 1.67
C GLU A 402 29.45 17.73 2.12
N THR A 403 28.48 18.39 2.76
CA THR A 403 28.61 19.74 3.32
C THR A 403 28.99 19.77 4.80
N GLY A 404 29.27 18.61 5.42
CA GLY A 404 29.66 18.48 6.82
C GLY A 404 28.53 18.71 7.84
N ARG A 405 27.28 18.82 7.38
CA ARG A 405 26.08 19.01 8.23
C ARG A 405 25.57 17.70 8.83
N MET A 406 26.05 16.56 8.33
CA MET A 406 25.83 15.24 8.90
C MET A 406 27.12 14.44 8.98
N GLN A 407 27.21 13.58 10.00
CA GLN A 407 28.40 12.74 10.25
C GLN A 407 28.38 11.42 9.48
N GLN A 408 27.20 10.98 9.02
CA GLN A 408 27.02 9.73 8.31
C GLN A 408 26.46 10.02 6.92
N ARG A 409 27.10 9.45 5.88
CA ARG A 409 26.80 9.71 4.47
C ARG A 409 25.42 9.23 4.01
N GLY A 410 24.93 8.12 4.57
CA GLY A 410 23.84 7.36 3.96
C GLY A 410 24.33 6.44 2.83
N PRO A 411 23.53 5.44 2.45
CA PRO A 411 23.88 4.47 1.43
C PRO A 411 23.77 5.08 0.03
N LYS A 412 24.72 4.76 -0.85
CA LYS A 412 24.65 5.09 -2.27
C LYS A 412 23.89 4.00 -3.02
N PHE A 413 22.93 4.37 -3.86
CA PHE A 413 22.04 3.40 -4.51
C PHE A 413 21.62 3.73 -5.94
N ASP A 414 22.02 4.89 -6.47
CA ASP A 414 21.38 5.46 -7.66
C ASP A 414 22.11 5.19 -8.98
N PHE A 415 21.74 5.87 -10.07
CA PHE A 415 22.29 5.63 -11.40
C PHE A 415 23.75 6.07 -11.58
N SER A 416 24.35 6.73 -10.58
CA SER A 416 25.81 6.90 -10.53
C SER A 416 26.54 5.55 -10.39
N LEU A 417 25.87 4.53 -9.85
CA LEU A 417 26.30 3.14 -9.87
C LEU A 417 25.90 2.49 -11.20
N LYS A 418 26.87 2.30 -12.10
CA LYS A 418 26.61 1.84 -13.49
C LYS A 418 25.90 0.49 -13.61
N PHE A 419 25.94 -0.32 -12.55
CA PHE A 419 25.30 -1.63 -12.47
C PHE A 419 23.83 -1.59 -11.99
N VAL A 420 23.29 -0.42 -11.63
CA VAL A 420 21.87 -0.25 -11.27
C VAL A 420 21.03 -0.08 -12.54
N HIS A 421 19.95 -0.85 -12.64
CA HIS A 421 19.08 -0.89 -13.82
C HIS A 421 17.79 -0.09 -13.63
N SER A 422 17.20 -0.14 -12.45
CA SER A 422 15.96 0.57 -12.16
C SER A 422 15.79 0.92 -10.70
N ILE A 423 15.09 2.03 -10.46
CA ILE A 423 14.78 2.56 -9.12
C ILE A 423 13.28 2.87 -9.07
N VAL A 424 12.67 2.59 -7.93
CA VAL A 424 11.31 3.07 -7.62
C VAL A 424 11.32 3.99 -6.40
N THR A 425 10.34 4.88 -6.31
CA THR A 425 10.00 5.55 -5.04
C THR A 425 8.50 5.80 -4.92
N SER A 426 7.98 5.89 -3.69
CA SER A 426 6.57 6.22 -3.43
C SER A 426 6.41 7.70 -3.05
N ALA A 427 5.58 8.42 -3.79
CA ALA A 427 5.27 9.83 -3.55
C ALA A 427 4.51 10.06 -2.24
N HIS A 428 3.59 9.14 -1.91
CA HIS A 428 2.76 9.18 -0.71
C HIS A 428 3.52 8.82 0.58
N LYS A 429 4.81 8.47 0.47
CA LYS A 429 5.66 8.21 1.63
C LYS A 429 6.34 9.49 2.11
N TYR A 430 7.64 9.67 1.84
CA TYR A 430 8.38 10.80 2.40
C TYR A 430 7.93 12.17 1.87
N PRO A 431 7.70 12.38 0.55
CA PRO A 431 7.21 13.67 0.07
C PRO A 431 5.81 13.99 0.62
N GLY A 432 4.91 13.01 0.58
CA GLY A 432 3.49 13.16 0.88
C GLY A 432 2.67 13.38 -0.40
N CYS A 433 1.59 12.62 -0.55
CA CYS A 433 0.66 12.70 -1.67
C CYS A 433 -0.70 12.23 -1.17
N PRO A 434 -1.82 12.88 -1.54
CA PRO A 434 -3.15 12.52 -1.01
C PRO A 434 -3.65 11.15 -1.49
N MET A 435 -2.97 10.50 -2.44
CA MET A 435 -3.25 9.13 -2.86
C MET A 435 -1.96 8.36 -3.14
N PRO A 436 -2.02 7.01 -3.19
CA PRO A 436 -0.91 6.21 -3.65
C PRO A 436 -0.42 6.68 -5.03
N SER A 437 0.86 7.06 -5.07
CA SER A 437 1.61 7.41 -6.27
C SER A 437 3.10 7.14 -6.05
N GLY A 438 3.92 7.33 -7.08
CA GLY A 438 5.36 7.14 -7.05
C GLY A 438 6.00 7.41 -8.40
N ILE A 439 7.26 7.02 -8.53
CA ILE A 439 8.03 7.10 -9.76
C ILE A 439 8.71 5.76 -9.97
N TYR A 440 8.64 5.26 -11.20
CA TYR A 440 9.55 4.24 -11.70
C TYR A 440 10.52 4.90 -12.68
N MET A 441 11.80 4.53 -12.60
CA MET A 441 12.83 5.00 -13.51
C MET A 441 13.81 3.88 -13.89
N THR A 442 14.23 3.91 -15.14
CA THR A 442 15.27 3.06 -15.75
C THR A 442 15.96 3.86 -16.86
N LYS A 443 16.68 3.19 -17.76
CA LYS A 443 17.34 3.79 -18.92
C LYS A 443 16.65 3.34 -20.21
N HIS A 444 16.70 4.17 -21.26
CA HIS A 444 16.10 3.83 -22.56
C HIS A 444 16.60 2.50 -23.14
N LYS A 445 17.88 2.16 -22.96
CA LYS A 445 18.45 0.88 -23.41
C LYS A 445 17.84 -0.37 -22.77
N TYR A 446 17.08 -0.21 -21.69
CA TYR A 446 16.44 -1.31 -20.98
C TYR A 446 14.93 -1.41 -21.26
N GLN A 447 14.36 -0.56 -22.12
CA GLN A 447 12.95 -0.64 -22.46
C GLN A 447 12.68 -1.86 -23.34
N ILE A 448 11.63 -2.61 -23.01
CA ILE A 448 11.13 -3.73 -23.79
C ILE A 448 10.07 -3.23 -24.78
N ALA A 449 10.03 -3.83 -25.96
CA ALA A 449 9.01 -3.52 -26.95
C ALA A 449 7.61 -3.79 -26.34
N PRO A 450 6.66 -2.83 -26.40
CA PRO A 450 5.36 -3.03 -25.82
C PRO A 450 4.58 -4.16 -26.52
N PRO A 451 3.59 -4.75 -25.82
CA PRO A 451 2.83 -5.88 -26.34
C PRO A 451 1.94 -5.51 -27.54
N ASP A 452 1.58 -4.24 -27.67
CA ASP A 452 0.75 -3.69 -28.74
C ASP A 452 1.17 -2.24 -29.08
N ASP A 453 0.73 -1.73 -30.23
CA ASP A 453 0.88 -0.33 -30.67
C ASP A 453 -0.51 0.30 -30.92
N PRO A 454 -1.27 0.64 -29.87
CA PRO A 454 -2.65 1.09 -30.03
C PRO A 454 -2.73 2.48 -30.69
N GLU A 455 -3.01 2.50 -32.01
CA GLU A 455 -3.08 3.73 -32.82
C GLU A 455 -3.99 4.81 -32.23
N TYR A 456 -5.08 4.42 -31.58
CA TYR A 456 -6.08 5.34 -31.02
C TYR A 456 -5.53 6.21 -29.87
N LEU A 457 -4.44 5.80 -29.20
CA LEU A 457 -3.80 6.60 -28.16
C LEU A 457 -2.99 7.78 -28.74
N GLY A 458 -2.45 7.62 -29.95
CA GLY A 458 -1.44 8.53 -30.50
C GLY A 458 -0.14 8.55 -29.69
N SER A 459 0.10 7.52 -28.87
CA SER A 459 1.24 7.41 -27.95
C SER A 459 1.51 5.93 -27.65
N PRO A 460 2.79 5.48 -27.62
CA PRO A 460 3.14 4.11 -27.27
C PRO A 460 2.64 3.69 -25.88
N ASP A 461 2.21 2.43 -25.74
CA ASP A 461 1.80 1.84 -24.46
C ASP A 461 3.01 1.27 -23.70
N THR A 462 3.91 2.16 -23.27
CA THR A 462 5.18 1.79 -22.62
C THR A 462 5.06 1.65 -21.10
N THR A 463 3.90 1.90 -20.51
CA THR A 463 3.67 1.93 -19.05
C THR A 463 2.90 0.72 -18.56
N PHE A 464 2.88 0.46 -17.25
CA PHE A 464 2.04 -0.64 -16.72
C PHE A 464 0.55 -0.31 -16.81
N ALA A 465 0.18 0.90 -16.36
CA ALA A 465 -1.20 1.37 -16.40
C ALA A 465 -1.53 1.96 -17.79
N GLY A 466 -2.74 1.70 -18.28
CA GLY A 466 -3.30 2.35 -19.48
C GLY A 466 -3.69 3.79 -19.18
N SER A 467 -4.90 4.02 -18.65
CA SER A 467 -5.25 5.32 -18.05
C SER A 467 -4.37 5.60 -16.83
N ARG A 468 -3.78 6.80 -16.77
CA ARG A 468 -2.81 7.15 -15.72
C ARG A 468 -3.24 8.36 -14.91
N ASN A 469 -2.92 8.34 -13.62
CA ASN A 469 -3.31 9.36 -12.66
C ASN A 469 -2.63 10.70 -12.94
N ALA A 470 -3.41 11.71 -13.33
CA ALA A 470 -2.93 13.04 -13.66
C ALA A 470 -2.85 14.01 -12.46
N ILE A 471 -3.47 13.69 -11.32
CA ILE A 471 -3.39 14.48 -10.08
C ILE A 471 -2.06 14.23 -9.37
N SER A 472 -1.57 13.00 -9.43
CA SER A 472 -0.30 12.56 -8.83
C SER A 472 0.92 13.40 -9.24
N PRO A 473 1.22 13.58 -10.55
CA PRO A 473 2.33 14.45 -10.97
C PRO A 473 2.11 15.91 -10.57
N ALA A 474 0.87 16.40 -10.51
CA ALA A 474 0.57 17.75 -10.05
C ALA A 474 0.84 17.94 -8.55
N ALA A 475 0.51 16.95 -7.72
CA ALA A 475 0.83 16.96 -6.28
C ALA A 475 2.34 16.93 -6.03
N LEU A 476 3.07 16.03 -6.70
CA LEU A 476 4.53 15.98 -6.65
C LEU A 476 5.18 17.27 -7.16
N TRP A 477 4.69 17.81 -8.28
CA TRP A 477 5.18 19.07 -8.81
C TRP A 477 4.96 20.21 -7.81
N CYS A 478 3.78 20.30 -7.20
CA CYS A 478 3.51 21.29 -6.15
C CYS A 478 4.47 21.12 -4.96
N TYR A 479 4.77 19.89 -4.54
CA TYR A 479 5.70 19.66 -3.45
C TYR A 479 7.10 20.23 -3.76
N TYR A 480 7.68 19.86 -4.90
CA TYR A 480 9.05 20.23 -5.26
C TYR A 480 9.18 21.67 -5.79
N ALA A 481 8.13 22.22 -6.43
CA ALA A 481 8.11 23.62 -6.83
C ALA A 481 8.13 24.59 -5.62
N ASN A 482 7.74 24.13 -4.43
CA ASN A 482 7.74 24.93 -3.20
C ASN A 482 8.89 24.57 -2.24
N THR A 483 9.81 23.70 -2.67
CA THR A 483 10.93 23.23 -1.84
C THR A 483 12.24 23.22 -2.60
N SER A 484 13.17 24.10 -2.22
CA SER A 484 14.53 24.09 -2.76
C SER A 484 15.32 22.88 -2.26
N VAL A 485 16.39 22.52 -2.96
CA VAL A 485 17.31 21.45 -2.53
C VAL A 485 17.83 21.71 -1.11
N GLU A 486 18.19 22.94 -0.77
CA GLU A 486 18.62 23.29 0.59
C GLU A 486 17.54 23.09 1.66
N LYS A 487 16.28 23.35 1.30
CA LYS A 487 15.17 23.11 2.21
C LYS A 487 14.92 21.61 2.38
N GLU A 488 15.08 20.79 1.35
CA GLU A 488 15.05 19.32 1.48
C GLU A 488 16.20 18.77 2.32
N ILE A 489 17.42 19.29 2.16
CA ILE A 489 18.57 18.96 3.02
C ILE A 489 18.25 19.28 4.48
N THR A 490 17.72 20.47 4.74
CA THR A 490 17.36 20.90 6.09
C THR A 490 16.26 20.03 6.71
N LYS A 491 15.21 19.70 5.94
CA LYS A 491 14.16 18.78 6.35
C LYS A 491 14.69 17.39 6.67
N ALA A 492 15.56 16.84 5.82
CA ALA A 492 16.14 15.51 6.02
C ALA A 492 16.96 15.44 7.32
N ILE A 493 17.75 16.48 7.62
CA ILE A 493 18.48 16.61 8.89
C ILE A 493 17.51 16.70 10.07
N GLU A 494 16.46 17.52 9.96
CA GLU A 494 15.48 17.70 11.02
C GLU A 494 14.73 16.40 11.35
N VAL A 495 14.25 15.70 10.32
CA VAL A 495 13.58 14.41 10.47
C VAL A 495 14.51 13.38 11.13
N GLU A 496 15.78 13.32 10.73
CA GLU A 496 16.78 12.46 11.38
C GLU A 496 17.00 12.84 12.86
N ASN A 497 17.03 14.13 13.19
CA ASN A 497 17.16 14.59 14.56
C ASN A 497 15.93 14.24 15.42
N ILE A 498 14.72 14.29 14.85
CA ILE A 498 13.51 13.84 15.55
C ILE A 498 13.53 12.32 15.72
N ALA A 499 14.05 11.56 14.75
CA ALA A 499 14.19 10.11 14.87
C ALA A 499 15.18 9.72 15.98
N LYS A 500 16.31 10.44 16.11
CA LYS A 500 17.22 10.29 17.26
C LYS A 500 16.56 10.67 18.58
N TYR A 501 15.83 11.78 18.62
CA TYR A 501 15.09 12.19 19.82
C TYR A 501 14.07 11.13 20.25
N ALA A 502 13.34 10.53 19.31
CA ALA A 502 12.41 9.44 19.59
C ALA A 502 13.12 8.20 20.14
N GLU A 503 14.26 7.83 19.56
CA GLU A 503 15.10 6.72 20.04
C GLU A 503 15.59 6.98 21.47
N GLU A 504 16.10 8.18 21.76
CA GLU A 504 16.54 8.60 23.08
C GLU A 504 15.40 8.51 24.10
N LYS A 505 14.21 9.05 23.78
CA LYS A 505 13.06 9.07 24.69
C LYS A 505 12.47 7.70 24.96
N LEU A 506 12.36 6.86 23.93
CA LEU A 506 11.91 5.48 24.11
C LEU A 506 12.92 4.65 24.90
N THR A 507 14.22 4.86 24.68
CA THR A 507 15.29 4.18 25.43
C THR A 507 15.31 4.61 26.89
N GLU A 508 15.15 5.92 27.16
CA GLU A 508 15.02 6.46 28.52
C GLU A 508 13.80 5.86 29.24
N LEU A 509 12.65 5.78 28.56
CA LEU A 509 11.45 5.13 29.08
C LEU A 509 11.70 3.64 29.37
N ASP A 510 12.36 2.93 28.45
CA ASP A 510 12.66 1.51 28.61
C ASP A 510 13.57 1.28 29.83
N GLN A 511 14.64 2.05 30.00
CA GLN A 511 15.57 1.88 31.11
C GLN A 511 14.95 2.23 32.47
N ASN A 512 14.19 3.34 32.53
CA ASN A 512 13.68 3.88 33.79
C ASN A 512 12.38 3.25 34.27
N VAL A 513 11.56 2.72 33.36
CA VAL A 513 10.20 2.21 33.69
C VAL A 513 10.07 0.71 33.40
N TYR A 514 10.61 0.23 32.29
CA TYR A 514 10.37 -1.13 31.81
C TYR A 514 11.56 -2.08 31.96
N HIS A 515 12.72 -1.57 32.36
CA HIS A 515 13.97 -2.28 32.60
C HIS A 515 14.38 -3.20 31.43
N GLY A 516 14.33 -2.68 30.19
CA GLY A 516 14.76 -3.39 28.98
C GLY A 516 13.69 -4.26 28.33
N GLN A 517 12.42 -4.08 28.70
CA GLN A 517 11.30 -4.87 28.18
C GLN A 517 10.56 -4.20 27.02
N LEU A 518 10.93 -2.97 26.61
CA LEU A 518 10.39 -2.34 25.40
C LEU A 518 11.16 -2.73 24.13
N TRP A 519 12.39 -3.21 24.25
CA TRP A 519 13.19 -3.70 23.12
C TRP A 519 13.33 -2.66 22.00
N VAL A 520 13.62 -1.42 22.39
CA VAL A 520 13.73 -0.29 21.45
C VAL A 520 14.84 -0.59 20.43
N GLY A 521 14.52 -0.46 19.15
CA GLY A 521 15.47 -0.75 18.08
C GLY A 521 15.29 0.15 16.86
N ARG A 522 16.37 0.82 16.48
CA ARG A 522 16.44 1.68 15.30
C ARG A 522 17.71 1.39 14.52
N THR A 523 17.58 1.22 13.21
CA THR A 523 18.75 1.10 12.32
C THR A 523 19.35 2.50 12.08
N PRO A 524 20.67 2.69 12.00
CA PRO A 524 21.27 4.01 11.77
C PRO A 524 20.67 4.71 10.54
N LEU A 525 20.38 6.01 10.66
CA LEU A 525 19.66 6.83 9.67
C LEU A 525 18.24 6.37 9.33
N SER A 526 17.71 5.35 10.00
CA SER A 526 16.36 4.87 9.75
C SER A 526 15.33 5.84 10.31
N LEU A 527 14.27 6.03 9.54
CA LEU A 527 13.07 6.72 10.02
C LEU A 527 12.15 5.77 10.82
N ALA A 528 12.43 4.46 10.82
CA ALA A 528 11.66 3.48 11.55
C ALA A 528 12.24 3.23 12.94
N LEU A 529 11.37 3.26 13.95
CA LEU A 529 11.68 2.79 15.30
C LEU A 529 10.76 1.63 15.65
N ARG A 530 11.33 0.57 16.22
CA ARG A 530 10.60 -0.61 16.67
C ARG A 530 10.63 -0.67 18.18
N PHE A 531 9.54 -1.10 18.77
CA PHE A 531 9.44 -1.36 20.20
C PHE A 531 8.30 -2.36 20.45
N ARG A 532 8.19 -2.84 21.69
CA ARG A 532 7.18 -3.80 22.11
C ARG A 532 5.77 -3.32 21.77
N LYS A 533 4.90 -4.24 21.34
CA LYS A 533 3.48 -3.97 21.10
C LYS A 533 2.78 -3.45 22.38
N PRO A 534 2.19 -2.22 22.37
CA PRO A 534 1.36 -1.72 23.46
C PRO A 534 -0.08 -2.25 23.35
N ASN A 535 -1.00 -1.75 24.16
CA ASN A 535 -2.43 -2.08 24.07
C ASN A 535 -3.09 -1.55 22.78
N ASP A 536 -4.26 -2.10 22.45
CA ASP A 536 -4.95 -1.80 21.20
C ASP A 536 -5.43 -0.33 21.10
N ASP A 537 -5.67 0.35 22.23
CA ASP A 537 -6.07 1.76 22.25
C ASP A 537 -4.93 2.68 21.77
N ILE A 538 -3.70 2.42 22.23
CA ILE A 538 -2.50 3.15 21.79
C ILE A 538 -2.20 2.82 20.33
N ILE A 539 -2.31 1.54 19.95
CA ILE A 539 -2.14 1.12 18.55
C ILE A 539 -3.12 1.86 17.64
N PHE A 540 -4.40 1.90 18.00
CA PHE A 540 -5.42 2.58 17.23
C PHE A 540 -5.19 4.09 17.19
N LYS A 541 -4.90 4.73 18.34
CA LYS A 541 -4.65 6.18 18.41
C LYS A 541 -3.53 6.62 17.48
N TYR A 542 -2.42 5.89 17.45
CA TYR A 542 -1.22 6.26 16.69
C TYR A 542 -1.09 5.53 15.35
N SER A 543 -2.08 4.72 14.99
CA SER A 543 -2.08 3.84 13.81
C SER A 543 -0.84 2.93 13.73
N LEU A 544 -0.31 2.47 14.88
CA LEU A 544 0.93 1.67 14.95
C LEU A 544 0.80 0.37 14.16
N SER A 545 1.80 0.04 13.33
CA SER A 545 1.80 -1.21 12.57
C SER A 545 2.51 -2.31 13.34
N GLU A 546 1.86 -3.47 13.39
CA GLU A 546 2.23 -4.61 14.23
C GLU A 546 3.00 -5.67 13.44
N MET A 547 3.97 -6.32 14.08
CA MET A 547 4.65 -7.49 13.53
C MET A 547 5.11 -8.43 14.63
N SER A 548 4.91 -9.73 14.42
CA SER A 548 5.53 -10.76 15.24
C SER A 548 6.87 -11.18 14.64
N LEU A 549 7.92 -11.16 15.45
CA LEU A 549 9.25 -11.66 15.10
C LEU A 549 9.59 -12.86 15.98
N GLU A 550 10.30 -13.84 15.43
CA GLU A 550 10.86 -14.94 16.21
C GLU A 550 12.28 -14.60 16.60
N LEU A 551 12.52 -14.40 17.90
CA LEU A 551 13.83 -14.08 18.48
C LEU A 551 14.23 -15.24 19.39
N ASP A 552 15.34 -15.91 19.09
CA ASP A 552 15.88 -17.02 19.88
C ASP A 552 14.85 -18.13 20.20
N GLY A 553 13.98 -18.45 19.22
CA GLY A 553 12.93 -19.48 19.37
C GLY A 553 11.68 -19.01 20.11
N VAL A 554 11.56 -17.71 20.37
CA VAL A 554 10.45 -17.09 21.08
C VAL A 554 9.71 -16.12 20.17
N LYS A 555 8.37 -16.22 20.14
CA LYS A 555 7.54 -15.27 19.40
C LYS A 555 7.41 -13.96 20.20
N THR A 556 7.88 -12.87 19.60
CA THR A 556 7.92 -11.54 20.21
C THR A 556 7.09 -10.57 19.37
N GLU A 557 6.16 -9.84 20.01
CA GLU A 557 5.26 -8.91 19.34
C GLU A 557 5.81 -7.48 19.40
N TYR A 558 6.07 -6.93 18.23
CA TYR A 558 6.53 -5.56 18.03
C TYR A 558 5.46 -4.72 17.38
N VAL A 559 5.58 -3.41 17.59
CA VAL A 559 5.08 -2.40 16.68
C VAL A 559 6.27 -1.63 16.10
N HIS A 560 6.01 -0.90 15.03
CA HIS A 560 6.89 0.17 14.62
C HIS A 560 6.16 1.51 14.49
N MET A 561 6.96 2.56 14.54
CA MET A 561 6.58 3.91 14.15
C MET A 561 7.56 4.45 13.13
N PHE A 562 7.10 5.41 12.34
CA PHE A 562 7.90 6.15 11.37
C PHE A 562 7.94 7.64 11.71
N VAL A 563 9.14 8.19 11.73
CA VAL A 563 9.37 9.63 11.88
C VAL A 563 9.42 10.25 10.49
N MET A 564 8.27 10.74 10.05
CA MET A 564 8.09 11.43 8.76
C MET A 564 8.18 12.96 8.97
N GLN A 565 8.15 13.75 7.88
CA GLN A 565 8.21 15.22 7.96
C GLN A 565 7.07 15.87 8.76
N SER A 566 5.96 15.16 8.99
CA SER A 566 4.81 15.62 9.79
C SER A 566 4.99 15.38 11.29
N VAL A 567 5.97 14.57 11.70
CA VAL A 567 6.16 14.17 13.09
C VAL A 567 6.98 15.22 13.82
N THR A 568 6.51 15.66 14.99
CA THR A 568 7.17 16.65 15.84
C THR A 568 7.63 16.04 17.16
N LYS A 569 8.50 16.73 17.90
CA LYS A 569 8.94 16.29 19.24
C LYS A 569 7.77 16.18 20.21
N GLU A 570 6.81 17.08 20.14
CA GLU A 570 5.61 17.07 20.97
C GLU A 570 4.80 15.79 20.73
N LYS A 571 4.69 15.34 19.47
CA LYS A 571 4.01 14.08 19.14
C LYS A 571 4.76 12.86 19.70
N ILE A 572 6.09 12.88 19.70
CA ILE A 572 6.91 11.85 20.36
C ILE A 572 6.66 11.86 21.86
N ASP A 573 6.66 13.03 22.49
CA ASP A 573 6.45 13.17 23.93
C ASP A 573 5.04 12.70 24.35
N GLU A 574 4.02 12.97 23.54
CA GLU A 574 2.66 12.42 23.72
C GLU A 574 2.64 10.89 23.66
N LEU A 575 3.30 10.28 22.67
CA LEU A 575 3.39 8.82 22.58
C LEU A 575 4.10 8.25 23.82
N VAL A 576 5.23 8.84 24.23
CA VAL A 576 5.98 8.41 25.41
C VAL A 576 5.15 8.56 26.68
N HIS A 577 4.34 9.62 26.80
CA HIS A 577 3.41 9.80 27.90
C HIS A 577 2.35 8.69 27.96
N ASP A 578 1.75 8.34 26.82
CA ASP A 578 0.78 7.26 26.73
C ASP A 578 1.41 5.89 27.00
N LEU A 579 2.61 5.64 26.49
CA LEU A 579 3.37 4.42 26.75
C LEU A 579 3.83 4.29 28.21
N LYS A 580 3.84 5.36 29.00
CA LYS A 580 4.17 5.33 30.43
C LYS A 580 2.97 4.95 31.31
N GLN A 581 1.75 4.94 30.77
CA GLN A 581 0.55 4.64 31.55
C GLN A 581 0.56 3.18 32.03
N LYS A 582 0.02 2.91 33.22
CA LYS A 582 0.08 1.58 33.87
C LYS A 582 -0.51 0.45 33.03
N ASN A 583 -1.48 0.75 32.19
CA ASN A 583 -2.17 -0.22 31.32
C ASN A 583 -1.65 -0.18 29.87
N ALA A 584 -0.57 0.55 29.57
CA ALA A 584 -0.02 0.67 28.22
C ALA A 584 0.44 -0.68 27.66
N PHE A 585 0.88 -1.60 28.52
CA PHE A 585 1.33 -2.93 28.14
C PHE A 585 0.63 -4.01 28.95
N VAL A 586 0.20 -5.07 28.27
CA VAL A 586 -0.23 -6.31 28.90
C VAL A 586 0.93 -7.30 28.81
N PHE A 587 1.65 -7.50 29.92
CA PHE A 587 2.74 -8.45 29.99
C PHE A 587 2.20 -9.88 30.04
N LYS A 588 1.95 -10.46 28.85
CA LYS A 588 1.68 -11.90 28.71
C LYS A 588 3.01 -12.68 28.77
N PRO A 589 3.04 -13.89 29.33
CA PRO A 589 4.20 -14.78 29.21
C PRO A 589 4.54 -15.00 27.74
N LEU A 590 5.82 -14.92 27.40
CA LEU A 590 6.30 -15.23 26.05
C LEU A 590 5.97 -16.70 25.75
N LEU A 591 5.34 -16.94 24.60
CA LEU A 591 4.93 -18.29 24.21
C LEU A 591 6.08 -18.96 23.43
N PRO A 592 6.48 -20.19 23.80
CA PRO A 592 7.41 -20.96 22.98
C PRO A 592 6.78 -21.27 21.62
N VAL A 593 7.58 -21.24 20.56
CA VAL A 593 7.10 -21.58 19.22
C VAL A 593 6.74 -23.06 19.18
N SER A 594 5.46 -23.36 18.98
CA SER A 594 4.99 -24.73 18.71
C SER A 594 5.47 -25.17 17.33
N THR A 595 6.40 -26.12 17.27
CA THR A 595 6.83 -26.79 16.03
C THR A 595 5.75 -27.73 15.49
N ARG A 596 4.58 -27.21 15.10
CA ARG A 596 3.67 -27.98 14.24
C ARG A 596 4.20 -27.92 12.82
N LYS A 597 5.04 -28.90 12.45
CA LYS A 597 5.20 -29.29 11.05
C LYS A 597 3.87 -29.87 10.59
N GLU A 598 2.98 -29.04 10.04
CA GLU A 598 1.88 -29.58 9.23
C GLU A 598 2.50 -30.31 8.04
N LYS A 599 2.56 -31.64 8.13
CA LYS A 599 2.76 -32.51 6.98
C LYS A 599 1.48 -32.46 6.15
N SER A 600 1.35 -31.45 5.30
CA SER A 600 0.36 -31.50 4.23
C SER A 600 0.99 -32.17 3.01
N ASN A 601 0.37 -33.25 2.52
CA ASN A 601 0.73 -33.94 1.28
C ASN A 601 0.30 -33.13 0.04
N VAL A 602 0.56 -31.81 0.04
CA VAL A 602 0.13 -30.91 -1.02
C VAL A 602 1.38 -30.40 -1.75
N HIS A 603 1.48 -30.67 -3.05
CA HIS A 603 2.47 -30.03 -3.91
C HIS A 603 2.19 -28.52 -3.95
N ARG A 604 3.04 -27.74 -3.29
CA ARG A 604 2.97 -26.27 -3.32
C ARG A 604 3.56 -25.79 -4.64
N ILE A 605 2.71 -25.23 -5.51
CA ILE A 605 3.08 -24.76 -6.85
C ILE A 605 3.82 -23.40 -6.81
N ALA A 606 3.71 -22.65 -5.71
CA ALA A 606 4.48 -21.45 -5.42
C ALA A 606 4.60 -21.27 -3.89
N HIS A 607 5.78 -20.93 -3.37
CA HIS A 607 5.99 -20.82 -1.92
C HIS A 607 5.88 -19.37 -1.43
N VAL A 608 4.93 -19.09 -0.53
CA VAL A 608 4.84 -17.81 0.23
C VAL A 608 5.60 -17.98 1.55
N PRO A 609 6.58 -17.12 1.88
CA PRO A 609 7.34 -17.19 3.13
C PRO A 609 6.43 -17.25 4.38
N ILE A 610 6.80 -18.11 5.33
CA ILE A 610 6.00 -18.43 6.54
C ILE A 610 6.46 -17.64 7.77
N ASN A 611 7.53 -16.84 7.68
CA ASN A 611 7.80 -15.87 8.76
C ASN A 611 6.62 -14.89 8.78
N SER A 612 5.80 -15.02 9.82
CA SER A 612 4.42 -14.51 9.94
C SER A 612 4.28 -13.05 9.53
N ARG A 613 3.95 -12.82 8.26
CA ARG A 613 3.48 -11.54 7.68
C ARG A 613 2.04 -11.63 7.19
N GLY A 614 1.42 -12.80 7.36
CA GLY A 614 0.00 -13.00 7.11
C GLY A 614 -0.80 -12.64 8.36
N TYR A 615 -1.90 -11.92 8.15
CA TYR A 615 -2.93 -11.69 9.15
C TYR A 615 -3.61 -13.05 9.42
N SER A 616 -3.40 -13.65 10.59
CA SER A 616 -4.34 -14.65 11.11
C SER A 616 -5.46 -13.87 11.78
N GLY A 617 -6.45 -13.46 11.00
CA GLY A 617 -7.68 -12.91 11.56
C GLY A 617 -8.28 -13.95 12.51
N ASN A 618 -8.60 -13.53 13.73
CA ASN A 618 -9.54 -14.24 14.58
C ASN A 618 -10.96 -13.88 14.16
#